data_AF-A0A2V8XBT2-F1
#
_entry.id   AF-A0A2V8XBT2-F1
#
_cell.length_a   1.000
_cell.length_b   1.000
_cell.length_c   1.000
_cell.angle_alpha   90.00
_cell.angle_beta   90.00
_cell.angle_gamma   90.00
#
_symmetry.space_group_name_H-M   'P 1'
#
loop_
_entity.id
_entity.type
_entity.pdbx_description
1 polymer ?
#
loop_
_entity_poly.entity_id
_entity_poly.type
_entity_poly.pdbx_seq_one_letter_code
_entity_poly.pdbx_strand_id
1 'polypeptide(L)'
;LGLPAAHPQSYHYFMHEHFFWHINLPARNIHIPDGSIRGDYDQYCAGYEDAIRKAGGIDLQLLGIGRNGHIGFNEPTSSLASRTR
;
A
#
# COMPACT_ATOMS: atom_id res chain seq x y z
N LEU A 1 -4.88 3.15 9.14
CA LEU A 1 -5.90 4.19 8.91
C LEU A 1 -5.68 5.32 9.90
N GLY A 2 -5.86 6.57 9.49
CA GLY A 2 -5.92 7.71 10.41
C GLY A 2 -4.86 8.79 10.21
N LEU A 3 -3.77 8.54 9.48
CA LEU A 3 -2.74 9.55 9.23
C LEU A 3 -2.92 10.19 7.85
N PRO A 4 -2.90 11.54 7.76
CA PRO A 4 -2.77 12.24 6.48
C PRO A 4 -1.47 11.89 5.76
N ALA A 5 -1.46 11.97 4.43
CA ALA A 5 -0.29 11.69 3.61
C ALA A 5 0.94 12.56 3.92
N ALA A 6 0.72 13.78 4.40
CA ALA A 6 1.80 14.70 4.80
C ALA A 6 2.33 14.43 6.23
N HIS A 7 1.69 13.54 7.00
CA HIS A 7 2.16 13.24 8.34
C HIS A 7 3.53 12.54 8.27
N PRO A 8 4.55 12.95 9.06
CA PRO A 8 5.90 12.40 8.97
C PRO A 8 6.00 10.88 9.21
N GLN A 9 5.03 10.30 9.93
CA GLN A 9 4.95 8.86 10.19
C GLN A 9 4.01 8.10 9.23
N SER A 10 3.52 8.74 8.17
CA SER A 10 2.74 8.05 7.15
C SER A 10 3.66 7.28 6.20
N TYR A 11 3.19 6.16 5.65
CA TYR A 11 3.94 5.47 4.59
C TYR A 11 4.09 6.29 3.31
N HIS A 12 3.15 7.20 3.05
CA HIS A 12 3.27 8.14 1.96
C HIS A 12 4.51 9.03 2.15
N TYR A 13 4.65 9.66 3.32
CA TYR A 13 5.82 10.47 3.64
C TYR A 13 7.11 9.65 3.60
N PHE A 14 7.14 8.48 4.24
CA PHE A 14 8.30 7.58 4.27
C PHE A 14 8.79 7.22 2.86
N MET A 15 7.90 6.81 1.96
CA MET A 15 8.27 6.42 0.60
C MET A 15 8.80 7.59 -0.22
N HIS A 16 8.24 8.79 -0.03
CA HIS A 16 8.74 9.99 -0.68
C HIS A 16 10.11 10.39 -0.15
N GLU A 17 10.29 10.44 1.17
CA GLU A 17 11.53 10.82 1.84
C GLU A 17 12.68 9.89 1.48
N HIS A 18 12.45 8.58 1.45
CA HIS A 18 13.51 7.60 1.33
C HIS A 18 13.70 7.04 -0.10
N PHE A 19 12.75 7.23 -1.01
CA PHE A 19 12.84 6.66 -2.35
C PHE A 19 12.40 7.59 -3.46
N PHE A 20 11.12 7.99 -3.50
CA PHE A 20 10.56 8.64 -4.69
C PHE A 20 11.17 10.01 -5.00
N TRP A 21 11.66 10.77 -4.02
CA TRP A 21 12.37 12.02 -4.28
C TRP A 21 13.77 11.86 -4.88
N HIS A 22 14.33 10.64 -4.84
CA HIS A 22 15.70 10.36 -5.27
C HIS A 22 15.79 9.69 -6.64
N ILE A 23 14.66 9.53 -7.34
CA ILE A 23 14.57 8.82 -8.62
C ILE A 23 13.68 9.55 -9.62
N ASN A 24 13.85 9.24 -10.91
CA ASN A 24 13.08 9.84 -12.00
C ASN A 24 11.74 9.11 -12.24
N LEU A 25 10.90 8.99 -11.21
CA LEU A 25 9.58 8.36 -11.30
C LEU A 25 8.48 9.42 -11.40
N PRO A 26 7.66 9.43 -12.47
CA PRO A 26 6.52 10.34 -12.56
C PRO A 26 5.50 10.07 -11.45
N ALA A 27 5.03 11.12 -10.76
CA ALA A 27 4.11 10.99 -9.63
C ALA A 27 2.82 10.22 -9.97
N ARG A 28 2.33 10.31 -11.22
CA ARG A 28 1.14 9.56 -11.69
C ARG A 28 1.31 8.03 -11.69
N ASN A 29 2.55 7.53 -11.62
CA ASN A 29 2.88 6.11 -11.55
C ASN A 29 3.08 5.63 -10.10
N ILE A 30 2.89 6.51 -9.11
CA ILE A 30 2.99 6.18 -7.68
C ILE A 30 1.59 5.88 -7.17
N HIS A 31 1.41 4.67 -6.64
CA HIS A 31 0.16 4.23 -6.05
C HIS A 31 0.42 3.77 -4.61
N ILE A 32 -0.13 4.50 -3.64
CA ILE A 32 -0.04 4.19 -2.20
C ILE A 32 -1.46 4.24 -1.65
N PRO A 33 -1.91 3.23 -0.88
CA PRO A 33 -3.20 3.29 -0.21
C PRO A 33 -3.32 4.53 0.69
N ASP A 34 -4.43 5.26 0.55
CA ASP A 34 -4.72 6.48 1.28
C ASP A 34 -5.33 6.12 2.65
N GLY A 35 -4.49 6.26 3.68
CA GLY A 35 -4.89 6.02 5.07
C GLY A 35 -5.83 7.08 5.65
N SER A 36 -6.08 8.19 4.96
CA SER A 36 -6.93 9.29 5.42
C SER A 36 -8.41 9.09 5.10
N ILE A 37 -8.76 8.11 4.26
CA ILE A 37 -10.13 7.79 3.87
C ILE A 37 -11.00 7.52 5.10
N ARG A 38 -12.27 7.92 4.99
CA ARG A 38 -13.33 7.69 5.97
C ARG A 38 -14.53 7.11 5.22
N GLY A 39 -15.07 5.99 5.71
CA GLY A 39 -16.25 5.37 5.12
C GLY A 39 -15.97 4.00 4.52
N ASP A 40 -16.42 3.77 3.29
CA ASP A 40 -16.44 2.46 2.64
C ASP A 40 -15.03 1.97 2.24
N TYR A 41 -14.35 1.35 3.20
CA TYR A 41 -13.03 0.77 3.02
C TYR A 41 -13.05 -0.41 2.05
N ASP A 42 -14.14 -1.18 2.01
CA ASP A 42 -14.27 -2.32 1.11
C ASP A 42 -14.28 -1.86 -0.35
N GLN A 43 -15.05 -0.81 -0.66
CA GLN A 43 -15.04 -0.21 -1.99
C GLN A 43 -13.67 0.36 -2.34
N TYR A 44 -13.01 1.04 -1.41
CA TYR A 44 -11.67 1.58 -1.65
C TYR A 44 -10.65 0.49 -1.96
N CYS A 45 -10.63 -0.57 -1.14
CA CYS A 45 -9.76 -1.72 -1.32
C CYS A 45 -10.06 -2.42 -2.65
N ALA A 46 -11.34 -2.60 -2.99
CA ALA A 46 -11.75 -3.17 -4.28
C ALA A 46 -11.28 -2.33 -5.47
N GLY A 47 -11.33 -0.99 -5.35
CA GLY A 47 -10.81 -0.07 -6.36
C GLY A 47 -9.30 -0.18 -6.54
N TYR A 48 -8.55 -0.36 -5.45
CA TYR A 48 -7.10 -0.59 -5.50
C TYR A 48 -6.76 -1.91 -6.19
N GLU A 49 -7.49 -2.98 -5.86
CA GLU A 49 -7.36 -4.28 -6.52
C GLU A 49 -7.68 -4.22 -8.01
N ASP A 50 -8.71 -3.47 -8.40
CA ASP A 50 -9.08 -3.26 -9.80
C ASP A 50 -8.01 -2.47 -10.57
N ALA A 51 -7.40 -1.46 -9.94
CA ALA A 51 -6.28 -0.72 -10.54
C ALA A 51 -5.09 -1.65 -10.84
N ILE A 52 -4.75 -2.56 -9.93
CA ILE A 52 -3.71 -3.57 -10.16
C ILE A 52 -4.07 -4.47 -11.34
N ARG A 53 -5.31 -4.96 -11.42
CA ARG A 53 -5.75 -5.82 -12.54
C ARG A 53 -5.71 -5.08 -13.87
N LYS A 54 -6.18 -3.82 -13.91
CA LYS A 54 -6.16 -2.97 -15.10
C LYS A 54 -4.75 -2.67 -15.59
N ALA A 55 -3.77 -2.64 -14.69
CA ALA A 55 -2.36 -2.51 -15.02
C ALA A 55 -1.73 -3.81 -15.56
N GLY A 56 -2.44 -4.94 -15.52
CA GLY A 56 -1.94 -6.25 -15.96
C GLY A 56 -1.41 -7.14 -14.82
N GLY A 57 -1.49 -6.68 -13.56
CA GLY A 57 -0.95 -7.38 -12.39
C GLY A 57 0.35 -6.76 -11.88
N ILE A 58 1.02 -7.48 -10.97
CA ILE A 58 2.31 -7.09 -10.41
C ILE A 58 3.37 -8.08 -10.90
N ASP A 59 4.32 -7.62 -11.70
CA ASP A 59 5.40 -8.46 -12.24
C ASP A 59 6.44 -8.85 -11.17
N LEU A 60 6.71 -7.93 -10.24
CA LEU A 60 7.69 -8.11 -9.17
C LEU A 60 7.19 -7.46 -7.88
N GLN A 61 7.26 -8.21 -6.78
CA GLN A 61 6.92 -7.71 -5.46
C GLN A 61 8.10 -7.88 -4.50
N LEU A 62 8.62 -6.77 -3.99
CA LEU A 62 9.65 -6.76 -2.95
C LEU A 62 8.99 -6.60 -1.58
N LEU A 63 9.27 -7.52 -0.66
CA LEU A 63 8.60 -7.63 0.63
C LEU A 63 9.60 -7.85 1.76
N GLY A 64 9.33 -7.21 2.90
CA GLY A 64 9.92 -7.59 4.18
C GLY A 64 9.08 -8.65 4.89
N ILE A 65 9.71 -9.39 5.80
CA ILE A 65 9.02 -10.32 6.71
C ILE A 65 9.22 -9.87 8.15
N GLY A 66 8.12 -9.77 8.89
CA GLY A 66 8.14 -9.47 10.33
C GLY A 66 8.72 -10.64 11.13
N ARG A 67 9.16 -10.38 12.37
CA ARG A 67 9.70 -11.43 13.27
C ARG A 67 8.69 -12.53 13.58
N ASN A 68 7.40 -12.21 13.57
CA ASN A 68 6.30 -13.15 13.74
C ASN A 68 5.81 -13.76 12.42
N GLY A 69 6.51 -13.52 11.30
CA GLY A 69 6.20 -14.07 9.99
C GLY A 69 5.20 -13.26 9.16
N HIS A 70 4.72 -12.09 9.62
CA HIS A 70 3.79 -11.30 8.82
C HIS A 70 4.45 -10.71 7.56
N ILE A 71 3.63 -10.49 6.53
CA ILE A 71 3.97 -9.75 5.31
C ILE A 71 2.97 -8.61 5.17
N GLY A 72 3.46 -7.38 4.98
CA GLY A 72 2.60 -6.20 5.08
C GLY A 72 1.95 -6.14 6.47
N PHE A 73 0.62 -5.95 6.53
CA PHE A 73 -0.15 -6.07 7.78
C PHE A 73 -0.92 -7.40 7.88
N ASN A 74 -0.49 -8.44 7.16
CA ASN A 74 -1.08 -9.77 7.28
C ASN A 74 -0.50 -10.49 8.50
N GLU A 75 -1.02 -10.13 9.67
CA GLU A 75 -0.66 -10.72 10.96
C GLU A 75 -1.00 -12.22 11.03
N PRO A 76 -0.41 -12.97 11.98
CA PRO A 76 -0.79 -14.35 12.23
C PRO A 76 -2.31 -14.51 12.29
N THR A 77 -2.82 -15.62 11.74
CA THR A 77 -4.26 -15.93 11.53
C THR A 77 -4.95 -15.21 10.37
N SER A 78 -4.28 -14.27 9.68
CA SER A 78 -4.79 -13.74 8.40
C SER A 78 -5.00 -14.87 7.39
N SER A 79 -6.08 -14.80 6.60
CA SER A 79 -6.35 -15.77 5.55
C SER A 79 -5.21 -15.80 4.53
N LEU A 80 -4.79 -17.01 4.14
CA LEU A 80 -3.80 -17.22 3.07
C LEU A 80 -4.29 -16.76 1.70
N ALA A 81 -5.61 -16.62 1.52
CA ALA A 81 -6.24 -16.10 0.31
C ALA A 81 -6.76 -14.67 0.50
N SER A 82 -6.28 -13.95 1.52
CA SER A 82 -6.73 -12.57 1.77
C SER A 82 -6.39 -11.62 0.62
N ARG A 83 -7.23 -10.60 0.47
CA ARG A 83 -7.05 -9.46 -0.44
C ARG A 83 -6.81 -8.19 0.37
N THR A 84 -6.65 -7.07 -0.32
CA THR A 84 -6.59 -5.73 0.29
C THR A 84 -7.83 -5.51 1.18
N ARG A 85 -7.61 -5.05 2.42
CA ARG A 85 -8.62 -4.83 3.47
C ARG A 85 -8.16 -3.77 4.47
#